data_AF-A0A2T7NGU7-F1
#
_entry.id   AF-A0A2T7NGU7-F1
#
_cell.length_a   1.000
_cell.length_b   1.000
_cell.length_c   1.000
_cell.angle_alpha   90.00
_cell.angle_beta   90.00
_cell.angle_gamma   90.00
#
_symmetry.space_group_name_H-M   'P 1'
#
loop_
_entity.id
_entity.type
_entity.pdbx_description
1 polymer ?
#
loop_
_entity_poly.entity_id
_entity_poly.type
_entity_poly.pdbx_seq_one_letter_code
_entity_poly.pdbx_strand_id
1 'polypeptide(L)'
;MWLWSLQLLRSAFSNSDPSEESQSGASTLELDLLQPYLTHHGPLHRRQRDTVKCQHVRYGNTTYSMHPVHKNISAAVPVVEIQHKLAKIGQYVYQQRDIVFRYQRVFNPLQTFSILEPKHPGTCRNGSQQKATVQESAMSRNCIVAANGGFFNTHTGECLGNIVSDGRLVRDSEGIQNAHFGITKEGFLFTGYLSEIDLLRFNFQQLVGGVVWLVRDGQVYVQESQKIECPDSEETGTMERFVSVISARTAVGHDSEGRLLMVQVDGKTDNRGVNLYEFASLLKDLGFFNAINLDGGGSATCVINGAVVNYPSDVCGNRQWNCARQVSTILCVHDIECKPHDCSAHGQCVLGTCECHPPWVGASCNILACQSNCSGHGTCEEDGCHCHGGWIGKTCSDPCPEGMYGINCSNLCQCLNSGSCDPETGYCKCLPGFKGRLCESVCSFGYFGNECSQNCQCPDTCACDHETGQCSVSNYQEDYLKAGECLAQAQVRRERLVPDQSDQLRLWTWITGVLGIIAILSVIFNIWTLFLALKTRKGSSPTRDNLYRRRIAANRRSNKFSYNSAELIALKKEIRESSSDTSDEADEETVLFTARLSQHGTLSVR
;
A
#
# COMPACT_ATOMS: atom_id res chain seq x y z
N MET A 1 -66.61 -7.32 -18.13
CA MET A 1 -66.14 -8.67 -17.77
C MET A 1 -64.74 -8.80 -18.36
N TRP A 2 -63.72 -8.75 -17.49
CA TRP A 2 -63.20 -9.91 -16.73
C TRP A 2 -62.36 -10.77 -17.68
N LEU A 3 -61.05 -10.57 -17.67
CA LEU A 3 -60.06 -11.30 -16.86
C LEU A 3 -59.43 -12.43 -17.70
N TRP A 4 -58.18 -12.80 -17.39
CA TRP A 4 -57.36 -13.79 -18.11
C TRP A 4 -56.82 -13.36 -19.48
N SER A 5 -55.62 -12.75 -19.51
CA SER A 5 -54.52 -13.15 -20.44
C SER A 5 -53.29 -12.20 -20.45
N LEU A 6 -52.89 -11.55 -19.34
CA LEU A 6 -51.60 -10.81 -19.29
C LEU A 6 -51.02 -10.67 -17.88
N GLN A 7 -50.78 -11.81 -17.20
CA GLN A 7 -50.13 -11.83 -15.88
C GLN A 7 -49.36 -13.15 -15.64
N LEU A 8 -48.37 -13.44 -16.50
CA LEU A 8 -47.54 -14.65 -16.42
C LEU A 8 -46.06 -14.41 -16.79
N LEU A 9 -45.53 -13.20 -16.55
CA LEU A 9 -44.15 -12.83 -16.93
C LEU A 9 -43.43 -11.87 -15.95
N ARG A 10 -43.84 -11.82 -14.67
CA ARG A 10 -43.16 -10.97 -13.66
C ARG A 10 -43.34 -11.38 -12.18
N SER A 11 -43.12 -12.66 -11.85
CA SER A 11 -43.00 -13.11 -10.44
C SER A 11 -42.37 -14.51 -10.33
N ALA A 12 -41.07 -14.63 -10.62
CA ALA A 12 -40.31 -15.88 -10.45
C ALA A 12 -38.81 -15.62 -10.15
N PHE A 13 -38.52 -14.62 -9.32
CA PHE A 13 -37.19 -14.38 -8.76
C PHE A 13 -37.33 -13.97 -7.29
N SER A 14 -37.50 -14.96 -6.43
CA SER A 14 -37.31 -14.85 -4.98
C SER A 14 -37.12 -16.24 -4.38
N ASN A 15 -35.98 -16.43 -3.73
CA ASN A 15 -35.66 -17.40 -2.67
C ASN A 15 -36.20 -18.83 -2.78
N SER A 16 -35.28 -19.74 -3.11
CA SER A 16 -35.23 -21.08 -2.51
C SER A 16 -33.78 -21.45 -2.26
N ASP A 17 -33.36 -21.45 -0.98
CA ASP A 17 -32.14 -22.13 -0.54
C ASP A 17 -32.28 -23.64 -0.80
N PRO A 18 -31.22 -24.32 -1.27
CA PRO A 18 -31.05 -25.75 -1.10
C PRO A 18 -29.98 -26.03 -0.05
N SER A 19 -30.33 -25.85 1.22
CA SER A 19 -29.57 -26.46 2.33
C SER A 19 -29.99 -27.92 2.49
N GLU A 20 -29.01 -28.82 2.55
CA GLU A 20 -29.14 -30.23 2.96
C GLU A 20 -29.93 -31.18 2.03
N GLU A 21 -29.25 -31.69 1.00
CA GLU A 21 -29.33 -33.13 0.69
C GLU A 21 -27.96 -33.78 0.91
N SER A 22 -27.94 -34.86 1.68
CA SER A 22 -26.73 -35.46 2.22
C SER A 22 -26.15 -36.56 1.33
N GLN A 23 -24.85 -36.45 1.05
CA GLN A 23 -23.90 -37.56 0.84
C GLN A 23 -24.30 -38.69 -0.14
N SER A 24 -23.81 -38.62 -1.38
CA SER A 24 -22.85 -39.64 -1.89
C SER A 24 -22.37 -39.28 -3.30
N GLY A 25 -21.08 -39.52 -3.58
CA GLY A 25 -20.51 -39.31 -4.93
C GLY A 25 -19.70 -38.03 -5.10
N ALA A 26 -18.66 -37.82 -4.28
CA ALA A 26 -17.58 -36.93 -4.69
C ALA A 26 -16.91 -37.52 -5.95
N SER A 27 -17.22 -36.97 -7.12
CA SER A 27 -16.56 -37.34 -8.37
C SER A 27 -15.10 -36.91 -8.29
N THR A 28 -14.23 -37.82 -7.90
CA THR A 28 -12.78 -37.59 -7.89
C THR A 28 -12.34 -37.15 -9.28
N LEU A 29 -11.77 -35.94 -9.35
CA LEU A 29 -11.16 -35.37 -10.54
C LEU A 29 -10.03 -36.33 -10.97
N GLU A 30 -10.08 -36.85 -12.20
CA GLU A 30 -9.01 -37.73 -12.69
C GLU A 30 -7.82 -36.85 -13.09
N LEU A 31 -6.89 -36.71 -12.15
CA LEU A 31 -5.70 -35.89 -12.29
C LEU A 31 -4.61 -36.62 -13.07
N ASP A 32 -4.13 -36.02 -14.15
CA ASP A 32 -2.92 -36.43 -14.87
C ASP A 32 -1.68 -35.98 -14.08
N LEU A 33 -1.34 -36.74 -13.04
CA LEU A 33 -0.23 -36.45 -12.13
C LEU A 33 1.11 -36.96 -12.69
N LEU A 34 2.08 -36.04 -12.78
CA LEU A 34 3.44 -36.31 -13.26
C LEU A 34 4.45 -35.88 -12.21
N GLN A 35 4.71 -36.76 -11.25
CA GLN A 35 5.52 -36.43 -10.06
C GLN A 35 6.95 -36.98 -10.18
N PRO A 36 8.00 -36.14 -10.00
CA PRO A 36 9.40 -36.60 -9.99
C PRO A 36 9.80 -37.34 -8.70
N TYR A 37 9.07 -37.12 -7.60
CA TYR A 37 9.38 -37.66 -6.28
C TYR A 37 8.09 -38.14 -5.59
N LEU A 38 8.16 -39.21 -4.77
CA LEU A 38 6.99 -39.73 -4.06
C LEU A 38 6.80 -39.10 -2.67
N THR A 39 7.88 -38.97 -1.91
CA THR A 39 7.81 -38.69 -0.46
C THR A 39 8.17 -37.25 -0.09
N HIS A 40 9.11 -36.64 -0.81
CA HIS A 40 9.67 -35.31 -0.54
C HIS A 40 10.14 -34.65 -1.85
N HIS A 41 10.12 -33.32 -1.94
CA HIS A 41 10.52 -32.63 -3.19
C HIS A 41 12.01 -32.29 -3.18
N GLY A 42 12.74 -32.77 -4.19
CA GLY A 42 14.18 -32.55 -4.34
C GLY A 42 15.05 -33.48 -3.47
N PRO A 43 16.37 -33.55 -3.68
CA PRO A 43 17.22 -34.51 -2.98
C PRO A 43 17.61 -34.06 -1.54
N LEU A 44 17.03 -34.70 -0.51
CA LEU A 44 17.22 -34.35 0.91
C LEU A 44 18.66 -34.33 1.45
N HIS A 45 19.58 -35.10 0.86
CA HIS A 45 20.93 -35.29 1.40
C HIS A 45 22.03 -34.59 0.60
N ARG A 46 21.68 -33.97 -0.52
CA ARG A 46 22.65 -33.37 -1.44
C ARG A 46 22.72 -31.87 -1.24
N ARG A 47 23.93 -31.39 -0.95
CA ARG A 47 24.23 -29.96 -0.86
C ARG A 47 24.95 -29.51 -2.14
N GLN A 48 25.09 -28.20 -2.31
CA GLN A 48 25.88 -27.57 -3.37
C GLN A 48 27.23 -28.25 -3.68
N ARG A 49 27.97 -28.68 -2.64
CA ARG A 49 29.27 -29.38 -2.78
C ARG A 49 29.18 -30.73 -3.51
N ASP A 50 28.02 -31.37 -3.46
CA ASP A 50 27.78 -32.70 -4.00
C ASP A 50 27.29 -32.56 -5.46
N THR A 51 26.51 -31.52 -5.76
CA THR A 51 26.27 -31.01 -7.13
C THR A 51 27.58 -30.79 -7.90
N VAL A 52 28.57 -30.13 -7.28
CA VAL A 52 29.90 -29.90 -7.87
C VAL A 52 30.66 -31.20 -8.18
N LYS A 53 30.49 -32.26 -7.37
CA LYS A 53 31.13 -33.57 -7.62
C LYS A 53 30.43 -34.38 -8.70
N CYS A 54 29.11 -34.25 -8.82
CA CYS A 54 28.30 -35.02 -9.77
C CYS A 54 28.24 -34.40 -11.18
N GLN A 55 28.56 -33.11 -11.33
CA GLN A 55 28.61 -32.46 -12.64
C GLN A 55 29.84 -32.85 -13.47
N HIS A 56 29.74 -32.69 -14.79
CA HIS A 56 30.83 -32.99 -15.71
C HIS A 56 32.03 -32.02 -15.52
N VAL A 57 33.26 -32.57 -15.50
CA VAL A 57 34.52 -31.85 -15.15
C VAL A 57 34.74 -30.56 -15.95
N ARG A 58 34.23 -30.49 -17.19
CA ARG A 58 34.26 -29.29 -18.05
C ARG A 58 33.74 -28.02 -17.37
N TYR A 59 32.79 -28.15 -16.43
CA TYR A 59 32.17 -27.01 -15.74
C TYR A 59 32.89 -26.60 -14.44
N GLY A 60 33.97 -27.29 -14.07
CA GLY A 60 34.76 -27.00 -12.88
C GLY A 60 33.91 -26.98 -11.61
N ASN A 61 33.97 -25.86 -10.88
CA ASN A 61 33.20 -25.65 -9.65
C ASN A 61 31.89 -24.87 -9.86
N THR A 62 31.57 -24.45 -11.10
CA THR A 62 30.41 -23.58 -11.38
C THR A 62 29.20 -24.43 -11.74
N THR A 63 28.15 -24.36 -10.92
CA THR A 63 26.91 -25.16 -11.07
C THR A 63 25.79 -24.43 -11.79
N TYR A 64 26.07 -23.26 -12.36
CA TYR A 64 25.11 -22.40 -13.03
C TYR A 64 25.73 -21.74 -14.27
N SER A 65 24.88 -21.08 -15.05
CA SER A 65 25.22 -20.21 -16.17
C SER A 65 24.57 -18.83 -15.93
N MET A 66 25.27 -17.77 -16.31
CA MET A 66 24.81 -16.37 -16.24
C MET A 66 24.96 -15.75 -17.62
N HIS A 67 23.91 -15.18 -18.16
CA HIS A 67 23.90 -14.60 -19.51
C HIS A 67 23.24 -13.20 -19.48
N PRO A 68 23.79 -12.17 -20.17
CA PRO A 68 23.16 -10.85 -20.18
C PRO A 68 21.73 -10.89 -20.72
N VAL A 69 20.80 -10.16 -20.11
CA VAL A 69 19.44 -10.01 -20.68
C VAL A 69 19.49 -9.24 -22.00
N HIS A 70 18.64 -9.62 -22.95
CA HIS A 70 18.36 -8.82 -24.15
C HIS A 70 17.68 -7.51 -23.75
N LYS A 71 18.23 -6.36 -24.18
CA LYS A 71 17.77 -5.01 -23.80
C LYS A 71 17.20 -4.16 -24.93
N ASN A 72 17.06 -4.69 -26.15
CA ASN A 72 16.52 -3.87 -27.25
C ASN A 72 15.01 -3.64 -27.02
N ILE A 73 14.66 -2.38 -26.81
CA ILE A 73 13.30 -1.87 -26.66
C ILE A 73 13.12 -0.85 -27.78
N SER A 74 12.34 -1.22 -28.79
CA SER A 74 11.94 -0.33 -29.88
C SER A 74 10.46 -0.55 -30.13
N ALA A 75 9.71 0.50 -30.47
CA ALA A 75 8.30 0.37 -30.83
C ALA A 75 8.06 -0.57 -32.04
N ALA A 76 9.10 -0.88 -32.82
CA ALA A 76 9.04 -1.86 -33.90
C ALA A 76 9.24 -3.33 -33.46
N VAL A 77 9.62 -3.58 -32.20
CA VAL A 77 9.87 -4.93 -31.66
C VAL A 77 8.77 -5.27 -30.65
N PRO A 78 8.00 -6.35 -30.83
CA PRO A 78 6.95 -6.73 -29.88
C PRO A 78 7.55 -7.19 -28.55
N VAL A 79 6.80 -7.05 -27.46
CA VAL A 79 7.17 -7.62 -26.14
C VAL A 79 7.36 -9.14 -26.22
N VAL A 80 6.52 -9.82 -26.99
CA VAL A 80 6.56 -11.28 -27.17
C VAL A 80 6.17 -11.69 -28.59
N GLU A 81 6.99 -12.54 -29.20
CA GLU A 81 6.63 -13.31 -30.39
C GLU A 81 6.02 -14.65 -29.94
N ILE A 82 4.83 -14.98 -30.45
CA ILE A 82 4.11 -16.22 -30.13
C ILE A 82 4.01 -17.08 -31.39
N GLN A 83 4.38 -18.35 -31.28
CA GLN A 83 4.28 -19.32 -32.37
C GLN A 83 3.56 -20.59 -31.91
N HIS A 84 2.53 -20.99 -32.64
CA HIS A 84 1.85 -22.27 -32.50
C HIS A 84 2.43 -23.23 -33.53
N LYS A 85 2.94 -24.39 -33.11
CA LYS A 85 3.65 -25.33 -33.98
C LYS A 85 3.14 -26.76 -33.81
N LEU A 86 3.14 -27.47 -34.94
CA LEU A 86 3.02 -28.92 -35.02
C LEU A 86 4.39 -29.47 -35.45
N ALA A 87 4.88 -30.51 -34.78
CA ALA A 87 6.11 -31.20 -35.18
C ALA A 87 5.98 -32.71 -34.98
N LYS A 88 6.80 -33.48 -35.70
CA LYS A 88 6.96 -34.92 -35.47
C LYS A 88 8.16 -35.20 -34.60
N ILE A 89 7.96 -35.95 -33.52
CA ILE A 89 9.03 -36.42 -32.64
C ILE A 89 9.05 -37.95 -32.61
N GLY A 90 10.26 -38.50 -32.64
CA GLY A 90 10.56 -39.93 -32.64
C GLY A 90 11.75 -40.23 -33.54
N GLN A 91 12.76 -40.91 -33.00
CA GLN A 91 14.01 -41.21 -33.73
C GLN A 91 13.79 -42.11 -34.95
N TYR A 92 12.79 -43.00 -34.89
CA TYR A 92 12.44 -43.94 -35.94
C TYR A 92 11.02 -43.71 -36.44
N VAL A 93 10.77 -43.98 -37.73
CA VAL A 93 9.47 -43.73 -38.40
C VAL A 93 8.29 -44.36 -37.66
N TYR A 94 8.45 -45.59 -37.15
CA TYR A 94 7.41 -46.31 -36.39
C TYR A 94 7.18 -45.78 -34.96
N GLN A 95 8.02 -44.87 -34.48
CA GLN A 95 7.88 -44.17 -33.20
C GLN A 95 7.43 -42.71 -33.37
N GLN A 96 7.32 -42.22 -34.60
CA GLN A 96 6.97 -40.82 -34.85
C GLN A 96 5.56 -40.50 -34.36
N ARG A 97 5.46 -39.46 -33.53
CA ARG A 97 4.22 -38.91 -32.98
C ARG A 97 4.13 -37.44 -33.33
N ASP A 98 2.94 -36.99 -33.72
CA ASP A 98 2.66 -35.57 -33.88
C ASP A 98 2.50 -34.92 -32.50
N ILE A 99 3.21 -33.81 -32.26
CA ILE A 99 3.12 -33.00 -31.05
C ILE A 99 2.67 -31.59 -31.38
N VAL A 100 1.78 -31.04 -30.55
CA VAL A 100 1.36 -29.63 -30.60
C VAL A 100 2.06 -28.89 -29.48
N PHE A 101 2.74 -27.80 -29.82
CA PHE A 101 3.41 -26.96 -28.83
C PHE A 101 3.26 -25.48 -29.15
N ARG A 102 3.35 -24.65 -28.12
CA ARG A 102 3.54 -23.21 -28.25
C ARG A 102 4.98 -22.86 -27.88
N TYR A 103 5.56 -21.97 -28.65
CA TYR A 103 6.89 -21.38 -28.43
C TYR A 103 6.69 -19.87 -28.30
N GLN A 104 7.21 -19.29 -27.24
CA GLN A 104 7.18 -17.84 -27.02
C GLN A 104 8.59 -17.30 -26.82
N ARG A 105 8.89 -16.19 -27.49
CA ARG A 105 10.16 -15.47 -27.39
C ARG A 105 9.88 -14.07 -26.85
N VAL A 106 10.46 -13.77 -25.70
CA VAL A 106 10.20 -12.56 -24.92
C VAL A 106 11.39 -11.61 -25.03
N PHE A 107 11.10 -10.37 -25.40
CA PHE A 107 12.06 -9.29 -25.53
C PHE A 107 12.02 -8.42 -24.28
N ASN A 108 13.19 -7.91 -23.86
CA ASN A 108 13.37 -7.12 -22.63
C ASN A 108 12.83 -7.80 -21.34
N PRO A 109 13.16 -9.08 -21.08
CA PRO A 109 12.55 -9.86 -20.00
C PRO A 109 12.82 -9.30 -18.59
N LEU A 110 13.79 -8.38 -18.42
CA LEU A 110 14.01 -7.70 -17.14
C LEU A 110 12.82 -6.82 -16.72
N GLN A 111 12.02 -6.33 -17.66
CA GLN A 111 10.87 -5.43 -17.40
C GLN A 111 9.53 -6.03 -17.83
N THR A 112 9.53 -7.03 -18.72
CA THR A 112 8.31 -7.62 -19.31
C THR A 112 7.97 -9.01 -18.80
N PHE A 113 8.79 -9.60 -17.91
CA PHE A 113 8.57 -10.93 -17.37
C PHE A 113 8.55 -10.92 -15.84
N SER A 114 7.53 -11.55 -15.28
CA SER A 114 7.34 -11.72 -13.84
C SER A 114 6.96 -13.15 -13.47
N ILE A 115 7.42 -13.60 -12.30
CA ILE A 115 6.91 -14.82 -11.68
C ILE A 115 5.87 -14.41 -10.64
N LEU A 116 4.65 -14.91 -10.79
CA LEU A 116 3.53 -14.54 -9.93
C LEU A 116 3.14 -15.71 -9.02
N GLU A 117 2.78 -15.38 -7.79
CA GLU A 117 2.09 -16.29 -6.86
C GLU A 117 0.63 -16.51 -7.32
N PRO A 118 -0.01 -17.63 -6.94
CA PRO A 118 -1.39 -17.92 -7.34
C PRO A 118 -2.35 -16.84 -6.87
N LYS A 119 -3.17 -16.31 -7.79
CA LYS A 119 -4.07 -15.14 -7.62
C LYS A 119 -3.40 -13.82 -7.26
N HIS A 120 -2.78 -13.71 -6.10
CA HIS A 120 -2.27 -12.45 -5.55
C HIS A 120 -0.96 -12.64 -4.77
N PRO A 121 -0.11 -11.60 -4.64
CA PRO A 121 1.10 -11.66 -3.83
C PRO A 121 0.84 -12.10 -2.37
N GLY A 122 1.67 -13.03 -1.87
CA GLY A 122 1.64 -13.54 -0.51
C GLY A 122 0.94 -14.88 -0.31
N THR A 123 0.29 -15.45 -1.33
CA THR A 123 -0.43 -16.75 -1.25
C THR A 123 0.47 -17.98 -1.16
N CYS A 124 1.78 -17.87 -1.44
CA CYS A 124 2.76 -18.91 -1.10
C CYS A 124 3.34 -18.77 0.32
N ARG A 125 2.96 -17.71 1.07
CA ARG A 125 3.50 -17.40 2.39
C ARG A 125 2.54 -17.90 3.50
N ASN A 126 3.11 -18.22 4.66
CA ASN A 126 2.39 -18.55 5.91
C ASN A 126 1.38 -19.70 5.82
N GLY A 127 1.64 -20.74 5.03
CA GLY A 127 0.77 -21.92 4.95
C GLY A 127 -0.62 -21.63 4.40
N SER A 128 -0.80 -20.50 3.69
CA SER A 128 -2.00 -20.31 2.87
C SER A 128 -1.90 -21.25 1.67
N GLN A 129 -2.85 -22.18 1.58
CA GLN A 129 -2.80 -23.34 0.67
C GLN A 129 -3.57 -23.07 -0.64
N GLN A 130 -3.42 -21.86 -1.18
CA GLN A 130 -4.24 -21.40 -2.29
C GLN A 130 -3.62 -21.82 -3.63
N LYS A 131 -4.35 -22.67 -4.36
CA LYS A 131 -4.09 -22.97 -5.78
C LYS A 131 -5.03 -22.12 -6.64
N ALA A 132 -4.58 -21.74 -7.82
CA ALA A 132 -5.36 -20.96 -8.78
C ALA A 132 -5.07 -21.41 -10.20
N THR A 133 -6.02 -21.27 -11.12
CA THR A 133 -5.74 -21.50 -12.54
C THR A 133 -4.71 -20.48 -13.04
N VAL A 134 -3.98 -20.82 -14.12
CA VAL A 134 -3.10 -19.87 -14.79
C VAL A 134 -3.88 -18.66 -15.29
N GLN A 135 -5.13 -18.85 -15.71
CA GLN A 135 -6.03 -17.80 -16.17
C GLN A 135 -6.36 -16.79 -15.07
N GLU A 136 -6.82 -17.25 -13.89
CA GLU A 136 -7.12 -16.37 -12.74
C GLU A 136 -5.88 -15.57 -12.30
N SER A 137 -4.71 -16.21 -12.26
CA SER A 137 -3.47 -15.58 -11.81
C SER A 137 -2.93 -14.59 -12.85
N ALA A 138 -3.09 -14.89 -14.15
CA ALA A 138 -2.66 -14.00 -15.25
C ALA A 138 -3.46 -12.69 -15.31
N MET A 139 -4.73 -12.71 -14.91
CA MET A 139 -5.58 -11.52 -14.81
C MET A 139 -5.09 -10.52 -13.75
N SER A 140 -4.34 -10.96 -12.74
CA SER A 140 -3.82 -10.06 -11.69
C SER A 140 -2.81 -9.03 -12.19
N ARG A 141 -2.19 -9.28 -13.35
CA ARG A 141 -1.16 -8.41 -13.95
C ARG A 141 -1.32 -8.23 -15.47
N ASN A 142 -2.53 -8.45 -16.00
CA ASN A 142 -2.85 -8.32 -17.43
C ASN A 142 -1.83 -9.03 -18.35
N CYS A 143 -1.43 -10.26 -18.02
CA CYS A 143 -0.40 -10.96 -18.79
C CYS A 143 -0.86 -11.20 -20.25
N ILE A 144 -0.06 -10.72 -21.21
CA ILE A 144 -0.20 -10.99 -22.65
C ILE A 144 -0.09 -12.51 -22.89
N VAL A 145 0.88 -13.14 -22.24
CA VAL A 145 1.08 -14.59 -22.20
C VAL A 145 1.33 -15.03 -20.77
N ALA A 146 0.74 -16.13 -20.36
CA ALA A 146 1.12 -16.82 -19.13
C ALA A 146 1.25 -18.34 -19.34
N ALA A 147 2.07 -18.96 -18.51
CA ALA A 147 2.23 -20.41 -18.43
C ALA A 147 2.32 -20.86 -16.97
N ASN A 148 2.07 -22.14 -16.69
CA ASN A 148 2.32 -22.68 -15.35
C ASN A 148 3.81 -22.60 -14.97
N GLY A 149 4.08 -22.31 -13.70
CA GLY A 149 5.44 -22.12 -13.17
C GLY A 149 5.99 -23.37 -12.49
N GLY A 150 6.53 -23.16 -11.28
CA GLY A 150 7.18 -24.20 -10.49
C GLY A 150 6.23 -25.28 -9.95
N PHE A 151 6.83 -26.38 -9.49
CA PHE A 151 6.13 -27.49 -8.85
C PHE A 151 5.46 -27.08 -7.54
N PHE A 152 4.43 -27.83 -7.13
CA PHE A 152 3.73 -27.64 -5.87
C PHE A 152 3.29 -28.98 -5.28
N ASN A 153 3.01 -29.02 -3.98
CA ASN A 153 2.39 -30.20 -3.39
C ASN A 153 0.92 -30.27 -3.85
N THR A 154 0.58 -31.28 -4.65
CA THR A 154 -0.75 -31.36 -5.29
C THR A 154 -1.89 -31.54 -4.28
N HIS A 155 -1.62 -32.17 -3.14
CA HIS A 155 -2.57 -32.38 -2.04
C HIS A 155 -2.74 -31.10 -1.21
N THR A 156 -1.64 -30.52 -0.72
CA THR A 156 -1.70 -29.38 0.20
C THR A 156 -1.71 -28.01 -0.50
N GLY A 157 -1.41 -27.92 -1.79
CA GLY A 157 -1.25 -26.64 -2.50
C GLY A 157 0.01 -25.85 -2.13
N GLU A 158 0.93 -26.44 -1.38
CA GLU A 158 2.10 -25.75 -0.84
C GLU A 158 3.23 -25.55 -1.87
N CYS A 159 3.79 -24.34 -1.89
CA CYS A 159 5.00 -23.90 -2.60
C CYS A 159 5.19 -24.44 -4.03
N LEU A 160 6.34 -24.96 -4.45
CA LEU A 160 7.58 -25.42 -3.78
C LEU A 160 8.84 -24.72 -4.37
N GLY A 161 10.04 -25.17 -3.98
CA GLY A 161 11.33 -24.65 -4.49
C GLY A 161 11.66 -23.22 -4.06
N ASN A 162 12.74 -22.64 -4.60
CA ASN A 162 13.02 -21.21 -4.40
C ASN A 162 12.13 -20.37 -5.31
N ILE A 163 11.50 -19.35 -4.73
CA ILE A 163 10.59 -18.44 -5.46
C ILE A 163 10.96 -17.00 -5.09
N VAL A 164 11.29 -16.20 -6.10
CA VAL A 164 11.41 -14.75 -6.00
C VAL A 164 10.46 -14.12 -7.01
N SER A 165 9.60 -13.22 -6.52
CA SER A 165 8.56 -12.54 -7.29
C SER A 165 8.78 -11.04 -7.11
N ASP A 166 9.10 -10.34 -8.21
CA ASP A 166 9.36 -8.90 -8.25
C ASP A 166 10.40 -8.39 -7.24
N GLY A 167 11.44 -9.18 -6.99
CA GLY A 167 12.52 -8.87 -6.07
C GLY A 167 12.22 -9.18 -4.60
N ARG A 168 11.04 -9.72 -4.29
CA ARG A 168 10.68 -10.26 -2.98
C ARG A 168 10.92 -11.76 -2.94
N LEU A 169 11.74 -12.21 -1.99
CA LEU A 169 11.86 -13.63 -1.65
C LEU A 169 10.52 -14.11 -1.08
N VAL A 170 9.86 -15.01 -1.81
CA VAL A 170 8.56 -15.60 -1.46
C VAL A 170 8.77 -16.87 -0.66
N ARG A 171 9.68 -17.73 -1.15
CA ARG A 171 10.02 -19.03 -0.56
C ARG A 171 11.50 -19.31 -0.73
N ASP A 172 12.12 -19.79 0.33
CA ASP A 172 13.43 -20.44 0.34
C ASP A 172 13.21 -21.97 0.38
N SER A 173 14.04 -22.73 -0.34
CA SER A 173 14.03 -24.19 -0.35
C SER A 173 15.07 -24.82 0.57
N GLU A 174 15.70 -24.05 1.45
CA GLU A 174 16.67 -24.50 2.46
C GLU A 174 17.81 -25.34 1.82
N GLY A 175 18.30 -24.85 0.68
CA GLY A 175 19.43 -25.46 -0.04
C GLY A 175 19.11 -26.69 -0.89
N ILE A 176 17.84 -27.11 -1.02
CA ILE A 176 17.42 -28.20 -1.93
C ILE A 176 17.98 -27.98 -3.36
N GLN A 177 18.65 -29.01 -3.89
CA GLN A 177 19.37 -28.96 -5.16
C GLN A 177 18.49 -29.39 -6.34
N ASN A 178 17.70 -28.44 -6.86
CA ASN A 178 16.98 -28.58 -8.12
C ASN A 178 17.40 -27.50 -9.14
N ALA A 179 17.02 -27.68 -10.41
CA ALA A 179 17.30 -26.71 -11.46
C ALA A 179 16.45 -25.43 -11.29
N HIS A 180 17.08 -24.25 -11.36
CA HIS A 180 16.42 -22.95 -11.24
C HIS A 180 16.62 -22.09 -12.48
N PHE A 181 15.66 -21.21 -12.74
CA PHE A 181 15.74 -20.14 -13.74
C PHE A 181 15.35 -18.82 -13.08
N GLY A 182 16.08 -17.74 -13.39
CA GLY A 182 15.80 -16.43 -12.81
C GLY A 182 16.41 -15.28 -13.59
N ILE A 183 16.08 -14.07 -13.16
CA ILE A 183 16.59 -12.81 -13.68
C ILE A 183 17.12 -12.00 -12.48
N THR A 184 18.38 -11.58 -12.51
CA THR A 184 18.95 -10.71 -11.46
C THR A 184 18.61 -9.24 -11.72
N LYS A 185 18.60 -8.40 -10.68
CA LYS A 185 18.32 -6.96 -10.81
C LYS A 185 19.37 -6.22 -11.65
N GLU A 186 20.57 -6.77 -11.75
CA GLU A 186 21.68 -6.27 -12.56
C GLU A 186 21.50 -6.62 -14.07
N GLY A 187 20.49 -7.42 -14.42
CA GLY A 187 20.15 -7.77 -15.79
C GLY A 187 20.90 -8.99 -16.33
N PHE A 188 20.99 -10.05 -15.54
CA PHE A 188 21.47 -11.36 -16.00
C PHE A 188 20.38 -12.42 -15.89
N LEU A 189 20.24 -13.23 -16.94
CA LEU A 189 19.50 -14.49 -16.93
C LEU A 189 20.37 -15.54 -16.24
N PHE A 190 19.83 -16.14 -15.18
CA PHE A 190 20.44 -17.21 -14.42
C PHE A 190 19.82 -18.55 -14.83
N THR A 191 20.64 -19.60 -14.95
CA THR A 191 20.14 -20.98 -15.02
C THR A 191 21.08 -21.95 -14.31
N GLY A 192 20.53 -22.84 -13.49
CA GLY A 192 21.26 -23.95 -12.87
C GLY A 192 20.97 -24.16 -11.39
N TYR A 193 21.97 -24.63 -10.64
CA TYR A 193 21.83 -24.98 -9.22
C TYR A 193 22.38 -23.89 -8.30
N LEU A 194 21.64 -23.60 -7.22
CA LEU A 194 21.93 -22.54 -6.24
C LEU A 194 22.24 -23.13 -4.86
N SER A 195 23.13 -22.47 -4.12
CA SER A 195 23.17 -22.57 -2.66
C SER A 195 22.30 -21.50 -2.00
N GLU A 196 21.98 -21.68 -0.71
CA GLU A 196 21.33 -20.66 0.14
C GLU A 196 22.07 -19.31 0.11
N ILE A 197 23.40 -19.35 0.04
CA ILE A 197 24.25 -18.14 -0.03
C ILE A 197 24.10 -17.46 -1.39
N ASP A 198 24.06 -18.23 -2.48
CA ASP A 198 23.90 -17.70 -3.84
C ASP A 198 22.51 -17.08 -4.06
N LEU A 199 21.47 -17.68 -3.48
CA LEU A 199 20.09 -17.15 -3.47
C LEU A 199 20.03 -15.72 -2.91
N LEU A 200 20.69 -15.49 -1.78
CA LEU A 200 20.76 -14.18 -1.12
C LEU A 200 21.74 -13.22 -1.83
N ARG A 201 22.83 -13.75 -2.40
CA ARG A 201 23.90 -12.97 -3.03
C ARG A 201 23.52 -12.38 -4.39
N PHE A 202 22.81 -13.13 -5.23
CA PHE A 202 22.53 -12.73 -6.62
C PHE A 202 21.33 -11.81 -6.79
N ASN A 203 20.69 -11.36 -5.69
CA ASN A 203 19.75 -10.24 -5.69
C ASN A 203 18.68 -10.34 -6.80
N PHE A 204 18.05 -11.52 -6.89
CA PHE A 204 17.09 -11.83 -7.95
C PHE A 204 15.94 -10.82 -8.02
N GLN A 205 15.54 -10.46 -9.23
CA GLN A 205 14.26 -9.82 -9.54
C GLN A 205 13.17 -10.86 -9.72
N GLN A 206 13.48 -11.97 -10.40
CA GLN A 206 12.58 -13.11 -10.62
C GLN A 206 13.36 -14.41 -10.41
N LEU A 207 12.79 -15.44 -9.76
CA LEU A 207 13.38 -16.78 -9.63
C LEU A 207 12.30 -17.85 -9.46
N VAL A 208 12.41 -18.96 -10.20
CA VAL A 208 11.56 -20.16 -10.05
C VAL A 208 12.41 -21.43 -10.03
N GLY A 209 12.05 -22.37 -9.14
CA GLY A 209 12.55 -23.74 -9.15
C GLY A 209 11.74 -24.65 -10.08
N GLY A 210 12.44 -25.42 -10.91
CA GLY A 210 11.93 -26.53 -11.70
C GLY A 210 12.51 -27.87 -11.23
N VAL A 211 12.50 -28.88 -12.09
CA VAL A 211 13.17 -30.18 -11.87
C VAL A 211 13.71 -30.65 -13.21
N VAL A 212 15.00 -30.99 -13.28
CA VAL A 212 15.82 -31.25 -14.48
C VAL A 212 16.24 -29.98 -15.25
N TRP A 213 17.55 -29.76 -15.36
CA TRP A 213 18.17 -28.83 -16.29
C TRP A 213 18.27 -29.50 -17.68
N LEU A 214 17.39 -29.11 -18.61
CA LEU A 214 17.23 -29.75 -19.92
C LEU A 214 18.39 -29.48 -20.88
N VAL A 215 18.79 -28.21 -21.00
CA VAL A 215 19.81 -27.74 -21.94
C VAL A 215 20.80 -26.85 -21.22
N ARG A 216 22.10 -27.15 -21.30
CA ARG A 216 23.22 -26.36 -20.76
C ARG A 216 24.20 -26.02 -21.88
N ASP A 217 24.49 -24.73 -22.05
CA ASP A 217 25.40 -24.19 -23.06
C ASP A 217 25.17 -24.76 -24.49
N GLY A 218 23.89 -24.86 -24.88
CA GLY A 218 23.43 -25.39 -26.18
C GLY A 218 23.48 -26.92 -26.34
N GLN A 219 23.71 -27.68 -25.26
CA GLN A 219 23.73 -29.15 -25.26
C GLN A 219 22.70 -29.74 -24.30
N VAL A 220 22.16 -30.91 -24.63
CA VAL A 220 21.26 -31.68 -23.75
C VAL A 220 22.00 -32.07 -22.47
N TYR A 221 21.37 -31.84 -21.32
CA TYR A 221 21.96 -32.00 -19.98
C TYR A 221 21.08 -32.83 -19.01
N VAL A 222 20.12 -33.57 -19.57
CA VAL A 222 19.12 -34.36 -18.83
C VAL A 222 19.77 -35.46 -17.99
N GLN A 223 20.81 -36.14 -18.51
CA GLN A 223 21.43 -37.28 -17.81
C GLN A 223 22.26 -36.84 -16.60
N GLU A 224 22.99 -35.73 -16.72
CA GLU A 224 23.71 -35.09 -15.62
C GLU A 224 22.74 -34.56 -14.57
N SER A 225 21.66 -33.92 -15.00
CA SER A 225 20.61 -33.43 -14.10
C SER A 225 19.94 -34.56 -13.32
N GLN A 226 19.63 -35.69 -13.98
CA GLN A 226 19.12 -36.88 -13.30
C GLN A 226 20.12 -37.37 -12.24
N LYS A 227 21.42 -37.40 -12.55
CA LYS A 227 22.47 -37.78 -11.59
C LYS A 227 22.63 -36.80 -10.44
N ILE A 228 22.28 -35.52 -10.60
CA ILE A 228 22.39 -34.47 -9.57
C ILE A 228 21.14 -34.44 -8.67
N GLU A 229 19.96 -34.44 -9.28
CA GLU A 229 18.65 -34.16 -8.65
C GLU A 229 17.90 -35.41 -8.17
N CYS A 230 18.41 -36.61 -8.47
CA CYS A 230 17.89 -37.88 -7.93
C CYS A 230 18.35 -38.09 -6.48
N PRO A 231 17.47 -38.57 -5.57
CA PRO A 231 17.89 -39.03 -4.24
C PRO A 231 18.79 -40.28 -4.32
N ASP A 232 19.60 -40.49 -3.28
CA ASP A 232 20.55 -41.61 -3.17
C ASP A 232 19.92 -42.92 -2.63
N SER A 233 18.59 -42.98 -2.49
CA SER A 233 17.81 -44.13 -1.98
C SER A 233 17.01 -44.84 -3.08
N GLU A 234 16.30 -45.93 -2.74
CA GLU A 234 15.58 -46.80 -3.70
C GLU A 234 14.39 -46.16 -4.45
N GLU A 235 14.20 -44.84 -4.36
CA GLU A 235 13.26 -44.08 -5.21
C GLU A 235 13.79 -43.81 -6.64
N THR A 236 14.94 -44.35 -7.04
CA THR A 236 15.54 -44.11 -8.39
C THR A 236 14.56 -44.30 -9.56
N GLY A 237 13.66 -45.28 -9.46
CA GLY A 237 12.67 -45.60 -10.49
C GLY A 237 11.60 -44.52 -10.73
N THR A 238 11.33 -43.63 -9.76
CA THR A 238 10.30 -42.57 -9.93
C THR A 238 10.85 -41.40 -10.74
N MET A 239 12.08 -40.97 -10.42
CA MET A 239 12.81 -39.98 -11.21
C MET A 239 13.12 -40.52 -12.61
N GLU A 240 13.49 -41.80 -12.74
CA GLU A 240 13.68 -42.43 -14.05
C GLU A 240 12.38 -42.48 -14.88
N ARG A 241 11.24 -42.84 -14.26
CA ARG A 241 9.93 -42.73 -14.92
C ARG A 241 9.63 -41.29 -15.32
N PHE A 242 9.80 -40.32 -14.42
CA PHE A 242 9.53 -38.91 -14.69
C PHE A 242 10.33 -38.36 -15.87
N VAL A 243 11.58 -38.79 -16.04
CA VAL A 243 12.45 -38.42 -17.17
C VAL A 243 12.02 -39.12 -18.47
N SER A 244 11.71 -40.42 -18.41
CA SER A 244 11.48 -41.28 -19.58
C SER A 244 10.03 -41.30 -20.10
N VAL A 245 9.04 -40.98 -19.27
CA VAL A 245 7.62 -41.02 -19.64
C VAL A 245 7.23 -39.86 -20.56
N ILE A 246 6.43 -40.15 -21.58
CA ILE A 246 5.80 -39.11 -22.40
C ILE A 246 4.66 -38.45 -21.62
N SER A 247 4.62 -37.11 -21.62
CA SER A 247 3.52 -36.34 -21.06
C SER A 247 3.50 -34.91 -21.62
N ALA A 248 2.57 -34.08 -21.16
CA ALA A 248 2.63 -32.64 -21.36
C ALA A 248 3.79 -32.04 -20.55
N ARG A 249 4.50 -31.06 -21.10
CA ARG A 249 5.70 -30.45 -20.48
C ARG A 249 5.73 -28.94 -20.69
N THR A 250 6.27 -28.22 -19.72
CA THR A 250 6.54 -26.77 -19.79
C THR A 250 8.02 -26.54 -19.49
N ALA A 251 8.66 -25.63 -20.22
CA ALA A 251 10.04 -25.21 -20.00
C ALA A 251 10.22 -23.71 -20.14
N VAL A 252 11.21 -23.18 -19.41
CA VAL A 252 11.68 -21.80 -19.50
C VAL A 252 13.20 -21.80 -19.65
N GLY A 253 13.71 -20.81 -20.37
CA GLY A 253 15.13 -20.70 -20.67
C GLY A 253 15.44 -19.45 -21.49
N HIS A 254 16.54 -19.48 -22.23
CA HIS A 254 16.96 -18.35 -23.07
C HIS A 254 17.79 -18.80 -24.27
N ASP A 255 17.88 -17.95 -25.29
CA ASP A 255 18.80 -18.13 -26.41
C ASP A 255 20.15 -17.42 -26.20
N SER A 256 21.06 -17.53 -27.17
CA SER A 256 22.39 -16.91 -27.15
C SER A 256 22.39 -15.38 -27.32
N GLU A 257 21.23 -14.75 -27.53
CA GLU A 257 21.06 -13.29 -27.60
C GLU A 257 20.47 -12.72 -26.30
N GLY A 258 20.20 -13.58 -25.30
CA GLY A 258 19.62 -13.20 -24.03
C GLY A 258 18.11 -12.92 -24.08
N ARG A 259 17.40 -13.39 -25.12
CA ARG A 259 15.93 -13.36 -25.14
C ARG A 259 15.42 -14.54 -24.32
N LEU A 260 14.42 -14.29 -23.47
CA LEU A 260 13.79 -15.33 -22.67
C LEU A 260 12.88 -16.15 -23.58
N LEU A 261 12.96 -17.48 -23.47
CA LEU A 261 12.17 -18.41 -24.26
C LEU A 261 11.30 -19.27 -23.34
N MET A 262 10.04 -19.47 -23.72
CA MET A 262 9.11 -20.40 -23.08
C MET A 262 8.60 -21.40 -24.12
N VAL A 263 8.43 -22.65 -23.70
CA VAL A 263 7.78 -23.69 -24.52
C VAL A 263 6.83 -24.51 -23.67
N GLN A 264 5.63 -24.75 -24.19
CA GLN A 264 4.62 -25.62 -23.59
C GLN A 264 4.12 -26.62 -24.64
N VAL A 265 4.32 -27.92 -24.37
CA VAL A 265 3.94 -29.05 -25.22
C VAL A 265 2.70 -29.72 -24.62
N ASP A 266 1.66 -29.92 -25.42
CA ASP A 266 0.46 -30.66 -24.99
C ASP A 266 0.72 -32.17 -24.96
N GLY A 267 0.03 -32.87 -24.06
CA GLY A 267 0.17 -34.31 -23.86
C GLY A 267 -0.89 -34.91 -22.95
N LYS A 268 -0.63 -36.14 -22.49
CA LYS A 268 -1.24 -36.80 -21.32
C LYS A 268 -0.27 -37.91 -20.91
N THR A 269 0.00 -38.08 -19.62
CA THR A 269 1.04 -39.03 -19.16
C THR A 269 0.77 -40.44 -19.68
N ASP A 270 1.84 -41.13 -20.09
CA ASP A 270 1.85 -42.46 -20.71
C ASP A 270 1.11 -42.56 -22.08
N ASN A 271 0.65 -41.45 -22.66
CA ASN A 271 -0.22 -41.47 -23.85
C ASN A 271 0.22 -40.50 -24.97
N ARG A 272 0.44 -39.21 -24.65
CA ARG A 272 0.77 -38.15 -25.64
C ARG A 272 1.78 -37.16 -25.08
N GLY A 273 2.46 -36.46 -25.98
CA GLY A 273 3.47 -35.46 -25.66
C GLY A 273 4.89 -36.04 -25.76
N VAL A 274 5.77 -35.61 -24.87
CA VAL A 274 7.23 -35.85 -24.95
C VAL A 274 7.81 -36.31 -23.62
N ASN A 275 8.86 -37.12 -23.70
CA ASN A 275 9.77 -37.37 -22.58
C ASN A 275 10.84 -36.26 -22.49
N LEU A 276 11.64 -36.22 -21.42
CA LEU A 276 12.57 -35.11 -21.21
C LEU A 276 13.77 -35.12 -22.17
N TYR A 277 14.17 -36.28 -22.72
CA TYR A 277 15.22 -36.36 -23.74
C TYR A 277 14.75 -35.81 -25.09
N GLU A 278 13.56 -36.23 -25.53
CA GLU A 278 12.87 -35.70 -26.71
C GLU A 278 12.63 -34.18 -26.57
N PHE A 279 12.19 -33.74 -25.39
CA PHE A 279 11.93 -32.34 -25.11
C PHE A 279 13.22 -31.51 -25.13
N ALA A 280 14.29 -31.96 -24.47
CA ALA A 280 15.58 -31.26 -24.50
C ALA A 280 16.17 -31.15 -25.92
N SER A 281 15.98 -32.17 -26.77
CA SER A 281 16.35 -32.09 -28.19
C SER A 281 15.53 -31.03 -28.93
N LEU A 282 14.20 -31.02 -28.74
CA LEU A 282 13.32 -29.99 -29.32
C LEU A 282 13.72 -28.57 -28.89
N LEU A 283 14.05 -28.35 -27.61
CA LEU A 283 14.48 -27.04 -27.12
C LEU A 283 15.82 -26.62 -27.75
N LYS A 284 16.77 -27.55 -27.87
CA LYS A 284 18.04 -27.31 -28.57
C LYS A 284 17.81 -26.93 -30.04
N ASP A 285 16.93 -27.63 -30.75
CA ASP A 285 16.59 -27.36 -32.15
C ASP A 285 15.82 -26.03 -32.32
N LEU A 286 15.10 -25.57 -31.28
CA LEU A 286 14.46 -24.26 -31.21
C LEU A 286 15.43 -23.12 -30.80
N GLY A 287 16.71 -23.41 -30.58
CA GLY A 287 17.75 -22.43 -30.29
C GLY A 287 17.92 -22.06 -28.81
N PHE A 288 17.41 -22.86 -27.87
CA PHE A 288 17.70 -22.65 -26.45
C PHE A 288 19.20 -22.86 -26.16
N PHE A 289 19.81 -21.89 -25.49
CA PHE A 289 21.17 -21.95 -24.99
C PHE A 289 21.21 -22.53 -23.57
N ASN A 290 20.32 -22.10 -22.68
CA ASN A 290 20.01 -22.81 -21.43
C ASN A 290 18.49 -22.97 -21.25
N ALA A 291 18.05 -24.08 -20.64
CA ALA A 291 16.63 -24.35 -20.37
C ALA A 291 16.41 -25.29 -19.18
N ILE A 292 15.39 -25.05 -18.35
CA ILE A 292 14.94 -25.97 -17.29
C ILE A 292 13.53 -26.52 -17.59
N ASN A 293 13.24 -27.71 -17.08
CA ASN A 293 11.88 -28.25 -17.06
C ASN A 293 11.11 -27.75 -15.82
N LEU A 294 9.87 -27.32 -16.03
CA LEU A 294 8.92 -26.88 -15.01
C LEU A 294 7.84 -27.95 -14.78
N ASP A 295 6.77 -27.61 -14.07
CA ASP A 295 5.67 -28.55 -13.81
C ASP A 295 4.94 -28.94 -15.11
N GLY A 296 4.39 -30.16 -15.16
CA GLY A 296 3.87 -30.81 -16.36
C GLY A 296 2.61 -31.63 -16.12
N GLY A 297 2.33 -32.58 -17.02
CA GLY A 297 1.08 -33.34 -17.01
C GLY A 297 -0.13 -32.39 -17.03
N GLY A 298 -1.12 -32.62 -16.17
CA GLY A 298 -2.32 -31.77 -16.09
C GLY A 298 -2.06 -30.33 -15.63
N SER A 299 -0.89 -30.01 -15.07
CA SER A 299 -0.51 -28.63 -14.76
C SER A 299 -0.16 -27.81 -16.01
N ALA A 300 0.25 -28.48 -17.10
CA ALA A 300 0.71 -27.84 -18.33
C ALA A 300 -0.39 -26.98 -18.98
N THR A 301 -0.29 -25.67 -18.77
CA THR A 301 -1.33 -24.71 -19.17
C THR A 301 -0.67 -23.49 -19.80
N CYS A 302 -1.20 -23.02 -20.93
CA CYS A 302 -0.80 -21.77 -21.57
C CYS A 302 -2.03 -20.88 -21.78
N VAL A 303 -1.90 -19.62 -21.40
CA VAL A 303 -2.91 -18.57 -21.51
C VAL A 303 -2.36 -17.45 -22.39
N ILE A 304 -3.17 -16.95 -23.32
CA ILE A 304 -2.88 -15.75 -24.12
C ILE A 304 -4.06 -14.79 -23.97
N ASN A 305 -3.79 -13.53 -23.63
CA ASN A 305 -4.81 -12.48 -23.44
C ASN A 305 -6.00 -12.93 -22.58
N GLY A 306 -5.73 -13.63 -21.48
CA GLY A 306 -6.76 -14.13 -20.55
C GLY A 306 -7.56 -15.35 -21.01
N ALA A 307 -7.25 -15.97 -22.16
CA ALA A 307 -7.88 -17.21 -22.63
C ALA A 307 -6.90 -18.40 -22.61
N VAL A 308 -7.35 -19.58 -22.19
CA VAL A 308 -6.56 -20.83 -22.29
C VAL A 308 -6.48 -21.25 -23.76
N VAL A 309 -5.26 -21.44 -24.29
CA VAL A 309 -4.99 -21.73 -25.71
C VAL A 309 -4.37 -23.11 -25.96
N ASN A 310 -4.25 -23.91 -24.91
CA ASN A 310 -3.72 -25.26 -24.96
C ASN A 310 -4.79 -26.31 -24.66
N TYR A 311 -4.43 -27.58 -24.78
CA TYR A 311 -5.30 -28.70 -24.42
C TYR A 311 -4.80 -29.36 -23.12
N PRO A 312 -5.27 -28.92 -21.93
CA PRO A 312 -5.01 -29.60 -20.66
C PRO A 312 -5.38 -31.08 -20.70
N SER A 313 -4.79 -31.88 -19.82
CA SER A 313 -4.98 -33.33 -19.75
C SER A 313 -5.81 -33.82 -18.55
N ASP A 314 -6.04 -32.95 -17.56
CA ASP A 314 -6.95 -33.23 -16.43
C ASP A 314 -8.39 -33.28 -16.91
N VAL A 315 -9.15 -34.27 -16.40
CA VAL A 315 -10.54 -34.48 -16.78
C VAL A 315 -11.47 -33.74 -15.80
N CYS A 316 -12.38 -32.91 -16.32
CA CYS A 316 -13.39 -32.19 -15.52
C CYS A 316 -14.31 -33.17 -14.78
N GLY A 317 -14.96 -32.75 -13.69
CA GLY A 317 -15.82 -33.61 -12.87
C GLY A 317 -16.99 -34.30 -13.62
N ASN A 318 -17.44 -33.73 -14.75
CA ASN A 318 -18.46 -34.31 -15.63
C ASN A 318 -17.93 -35.41 -16.58
N ARG A 319 -16.61 -35.68 -16.57
CA ARG A 319 -15.89 -36.69 -17.37
C ARG A 319 -16.05 -36.60 -18.90
N GLN A 320 -16.57 -35.48 -19.42
CA GLN A 320 -16.75 -35.24 -20.85
C GLN A 320 -15.70 -34.29 -21.46
N TRP A 321 -15.10 -33.43 -20.62
CA TRP A 321 -14.22 -32.35 -21.07
C TRP A 321 -12.92 -32.35 -20.26
N ASN A 322 -11.89 -31.73 -20.83
CA ASN A 322 -10.65 -31.48 -20.11
C ASN A 322 -10.66 -30.08 -19.49
N CYS A 323 -10.08 -29.94 -18.30
CA CYS A 323 -10.04 -28.71 -17.52
C CYS A 323 -8.60 -28.29 -17.24
N ALA A 324 -8.32 -26.97 -17.20
CA ALA A 324 -7.04 -26.47 -16.72
C ALA A 324 -6.93 -26.67 -15.20
N ARG A 325 -5.77 -27.14 -14.74
CA ARG A 325 -5.52 -27.37 -13.30
C ARG A 325 -5.35 -26.05 -12.55
N GLN A 326 -5.76 -26.05 -11.27
CA GLN A 326 -5.33 -25.03 -10.31
C GLN A 326 -3.89 -25.33 -9.86
N VAL A 327 -2.97 -24.45 -10.23
CA VAL A 327 -1.52 -24.55 -9.98
C VAL A 327 -1.09 -23.58 -8.86
N SER A 328 0.20 -23.59 -8.56
CA SER A 328 0.88 -22.63 -7.67
C SER A 328 1.35 -21.42 -8.49
N THR A 329 2.65 -21.20 -8.61
CA THR A 329 3.23 -20.07 -9.36
C THR A 329 2.95 -20.15 -10.86
N ILE A 330 2.97 -18.98 -11.51
CA ILE A 330 2.89 -18.85 -12.96
C ILE A 330 4.04 -18.00 -13.50
N LEU A 331 4.39 -18.25 -14.76
CA LEU A 331 5.19 -17.34 -15.57
C LEU A 331 4.23 -16.35 -16.23
N CYS A 332 4.50 -15.05 -16.12
CA CYS A 332 3.70 -13.98 -16.72
C CYS A 332 4.60 -13.11 -17.61
N VAL A 333 4.15 -12.88 -18.85
CA VAL A 333 4.70 -11.87 -19.75
C VAL A 333 3.69 -10.75 -19.89
N HIS A 334 4.09 -9.52 -19.58
CA HIS A 334 3.24 -8.33 -19.53
C HIS A 334 3.96 -7.14 -20.17
N ASP A 335 3.21 -6.07 -20.46
CA ASP A 335 3.78 -4.80 -20.91
C ASP A 335 4.66 -4.13 -19.84
N ILE A 336 5.55 -3.25 -20.28
CA ILE A 336 6.45 -2.52 -19.37
C ILE A 336 5.62 -1.57 -18.48
N GLU A 337 5.68 -1.78 -17.17
CA GLU A 337 4.89 -1.04 -16.20
C GLU A 337 5.47 0.35 -15.89
N CYS A 338 4.65 1.39 -16.02
CA CYS A 338 4.97 2.73 -15.53
C CYS A 338 4.88 2.82 -14.00
N LYS A 339 5.51 3.84 -13.42
CA LYS A 339 5.39 4.18 -12.00
C LYS A 339 4.98 5.65 -11.84
N PRO A 340 3.73 5.94 -11.41
CA PRO A 340 2.63 5.00 -11.12
C PRO A 340 2.09 4.31 -12.39
N HIS A 341 1.41 3.17 -12.20
CA HIS A 341 0.92 2.32 -13.31
C HIS A 341 -0.02 3.05 -14.28
N ASP A 342 -0.80 3.99 -13.77
CA ASP A 342 -1.85 4.73 -14.47
C ASP A 342 -1.39 6.10 -14.97
N CYS A 343 -0.12 6.48 -14.74
CA CYS A 343 0.37 7.83 -14.96
C CYS A 343 -0.55 8.89 -14.32
N SER A 344 -1.04 8.61 -13.10
CA SER A 344 -2.01 9.42 -12.36
C SER A 344 -3.31 9.73 -13.14
N ALA A 345 -3.70 8.85 -14.08
CA ALA A 345 -4.80 9.04 -15.04
C ALA A 345 -4.65 10.27 -15.97
N HIS A 346 -3.46 10.87 -16.02
CA HIS A 346 -3.16 12.11 -16.74
C HIS A 346 -2.09 11.93 -17.83
N GLY A 347 -1.86 10.70 -18.27
CA GLY A 347 -0.95 10.38 -19.36
C GLY A 347 -1.11 8.95 -19.88
N GLN A 348 -0.33 8.63 -20.90
CA GLN A 348 -0.20 7.28 -21.45
C GLN A 348 1.14 6.67 -21.04
N CYS A 349 1.14 5.39 -20.66
CA CYS A 349 2.38 4.66 -20.42
C CYS A 349 3.03 4.25 -21.75
N VAL A 350 4.24 4.74 -22.02
CA VAL A 350 5.03 4.42 -23.20
C VAL A 350 6.39 3.90 -22.75
N LEU A 351 6.63 2.60 -22.95
CA LEU A 351 7.88 1.92 -22.61
C LEU A 351 8.34 2.13 -21.15
N GLY A 352 7.40 2.16 -20.20
CA GLY A 352 7.68 2.41 -18.77
C GLY A 352 7.88 3.88 -18.38
N THR A 353 7.75 4.81 -19.32
CA THR A 353 7.74 6.26 -19.09
C THR A 353 6.33 6.81 -19.30
N CYS A 354 5.90 7.73 -18.45
CA CYS A 354 4.61 8.40 -18.63
C CYS A 354 4.72 9.57 -19.62
N GLU A 355 4.01 9.49 -20.74
CA GLU A 355 3.78 10.60 -21.65
C GLU A 355 2.50 11.34 -21.22
N CYS A 356 2.67 12.53 -20.66
CA CYS A 356 1.56 13.26 -20.03
C CYS A 356 0.65 13.95 -21.06
N HIS A 357 -0.65 13.85 -20.82
CA HIS A 357 -1.65 14.64 -21.52
C HIS A 357 -1.60 16.09 -21.00
N PRO A 358 -1.50 17.11 -21.88
CA PRO A 358 -1.54 18.51 -21.43
C PRO A 358 -2.83 18.81 -20.64
N PRO A 359 -2.77 19.63 -19.57
CA PRO A 359 -1.63 20.41 -19.08
C PRO A 359 -0.76 19.70 -18.01
N TRP A 360 -0.79 18.37 -17.90
CA TRP A 360 -0.06 17.64 -16.86
C TRP A 360 1.41 17.38 -17.23
N VAL A 361 2.28 17.35 -16.22
CA VAL A 361 3.74 17.14 -16.33
C VAL A 361 4.29 16.37 -15.12
N GLY A 362 5.61 16.16 -15.11
CA GLY A 362 6.32 15.37 -14.11
C GLY A 362 6.42 13.89 -14.52
N ALA A 363 7.34 13.15 -13.90
CA ALA A 363 7.59 11.74 -14.25
C ALA A 363 6.37 10.81 -14.10
N SER A 364 5.36 11.26 -13.33
CA SER A 364 4.13 10.54 -13.01
C SER A 364 2.87 11.20 -13.58
N CYS A 365 3.00 12.32 -14.31
CA CYS A 365 1.89 13.19 -14.73
C CYS A 365 1.01 13.72 -13.58
N ASN A 366 1.58 13.83 -12.37
CA ASN A 366 0.88 14.25 -11.16
C ASN A 366 1.04 15.76 -10.84
N ILE A 367 1.71 16.52 -11.72
CA ILE A 367 1.96 17.95 -11.55
C ILE A 367 1.18 18.69 -12.63
N LEU A 368 0.36 19.66 -12.23
CA LEU A 368 -0.37 20.52 -13.15
C LEU A 368 0.55 21.67 -13.61
N ALA A 369 0.80 21.81 -14.91
CA ALA A 369 1.72 22.83 -15.44
C ALA A 369 1.02 24.19 -15.66
N CYS A 370 0.86 24.96 -14.59
CA CYS A 370 0.48 26.37 -14.73
C CYS A 370 1.65 27.26 -15.19
N GLN A 371 1.31 28.30 -15.95
CA GLN A 371 2.26 29.29 -16.42
C GLN A 371 2.92 30.00 -15.22
N SER A 372 4.26 29.97 -15.18
CA SER A 372 5.11 30.56 -14.12
C SER A 372 4.78 30.10 -12.68
N ASN A 373 4.14 28.94 -12.49
CA ASN A 373 3.67 28.48 -11.18
C ASN A 373 2.87 29.55 -10.40
N CYS A 374 2.02 30.30 -11.13
CA CYS A 374 1.22 31.41 -10.58
C CYS A 374 2.05 32.45 -9.82
N SER A 375 3.32 32.64 -10.20
CA SER A 375 4.30 33.55 -9.57
C SER A 375 4.52 33.37 -8.06
N GLY A 376 4.00 32.28 -7.46
CA GLY A 376 3.94 32.12 -6.00
C GLY A 376 2.83 32.95 -5.31
N HIS A 377 1.94 33.57 -6.08
CA HIS A 377 0.85 34.45 -5.62
C HIS A 377 -0.54 33.92 -6.04
N GLY A 378 -0.66 32.62 -6.28
CA GLY A 378 -1.89 31.97 -6.67
C GLY A 378 -1.83 30.45 -6.55
N THR A 379 -3.00 29.83 -6.63
CA THR A 379 -3.18 28.38 -6.67
C THR A 379 -3.37 27.94 -8.13
N CYS A 380 -2.74 26.83 -8.53
CA CYS A 380 -2.86 26.27 -9.88
C CYS A 380 -4.02 25.26 -9.92
N GLU A 381 -5.04 25.53 -10.75
CA GLU A 381 -6.21 24.67 -10.99
C GLU A 381 -6.39 24.43 -12.51
N GLU A 382 -7.30 23.53 -12.90
CA GLU A 382 -7.40 23.05 -14.30
C GLU A 382 -7.72 24.15 -15.33
N ASP A 383 -8.37 25.23 -14.92
CA ASP A 383 -8.70 26.40 -15.74
C ASP A 383 -7.65 27.53 -15.67
N GLY A 384 -6.66 27.43 -14.78
CA GLY A 384 -5.51 28.33 -14.73
C GLY A 384 -5.07 28.71 -13.31
N CYS A 385 -4.48 29.90 -13.17
CA CYS A 385 -4.04 30.43 -11.89
C CYS A 385 -5.15 31.23 -11.19
N HIS A 386 -5.52 30.79 -9.98
CA HIS A 386 -6.43 31.50 -9.08
C HIS A 386 -5.60 32.35 -8.12
N CYS A 387 -5.59 33.65 -8.32
CA CYS A 387 -4.71 34.55 -7.58
C CYS A 387 -5.16 34.76 -6.13
N HIS A 388 -4.19 34.81 -5.23
CA HIS A 388 -4.39 35.21 -3.84
C HIS A 388 -4.74 36.70 -3.77
N GLY A 389 -5.20 37.16 -2.61
CA GLY A 389 -5.57 38.57 -2.43
C GLY A 389 -4.39 39.50 -2.74
N GLY A 390 -4.68 40.62 -3.41
CA GLY A 390 -3.64 41.59 -3.79
C GLY A 390 -2.94 41.36 -5.13
N TRP A 391 -3.29 40.27 -5.85
CA TRP A 391 -2.70 39.91 -7.14
C TRP A 391 -3.76 39.62 -8.21
N ILE A 392 -3.38 39.82 -9.47
CA ILE A 392 -4.22 39.64 -10.66
C ILE A 392 -3.38 39.19 -11.87
N GLY A 393 -4.05 38.92 -13.00
CA GLY A 393 -3.44 38.48 -14.25
C GLY A 393 -3.35 36.96 -14.36
N LYS A 394 -3.15 36.45 -15.58
CA LYS A 394 -3.19 34.99 -15.88
C LYS A 394 -2.14 34.14 -15.14
N THR A 395 -1.11 34.81 -14.61
CA THR A 395 0.04 34.24 -13.91
C THR A 395 0.19 34.78 -12.49
N CYS A 396 -0.77 35.57 -11.99
CA CYS A 396 -0.71 36.27 -10.70
C CYS A 396 0.59 37.08 -10.51
N SER A 397 1.10 37.65 -11.60
CA SER A 397 2.35 38.42 -11.62
C SER A 397 2.11 39.92 -11.38
N ASP A 398 0.87 40.38 -11.58
CA ASP A 398 0.51 41.79 -11.51
C ASP A 398 -0.11 42.08 -10.13
N PRO A 399 0.37 43.08 -9.37
CA PRO A 399 -0.28 43.49 -8.13
C PRO A 399 -1.61 44.20 -8.42
N CYS A 400 -2.48 44.30 -7.41
CA CYS A 400 -3.73 45.03 -7.57
C CYS A 400 -3.53 46.51 -7.96
N PRO A 401 -4.37 47.07 -8.85
CA PRO A 401 -4.39 48.50 -9.13
C PRO A 401 -4.63 49.33 -7.86
N GLU A 402 -4.06 50.53 -7.81
CA GLU A 402 -4.26 51.44 -6.69
C GLU A 402 -5.76 51.68 -6.42
N GLY A 403 -6.16 51.56 -5.15
CA GLY A 403 -7.56 51.69 -4.75
C GLY A 403 -8.41 50.43 -4.91
N MET A 404 -7.82 49.27 -5.26
CA MET A 404 -8.53 47.97 -5.29
C MET A 404 -7.86 46.93 -4.39
N TYR A 405 -8.65 45.98 -3.85
CA TYR A 405 -8.14 44.94 -2.95
C TYR A 405 -8.89 43.60 -3.01
N GLY A 406 -8.27 42.57 -2.43
CA GLY A 406 -8.83 41.22 -2.26
C GLY A 406 -8.61 40.32 -3.47
N ILE A 407 -9.30 39.18 -3.49
CA ILE A 407 -9.20 38.18 -4.57
C ILE A 407 -9.61 38.79 -5.91
N ASN A 408 -8.77 38.63 -6.93
CA ASN A 408 -8.90 39.26 -8.25
C ASN A 408 -9.12 40.79 -8.21
N CYS A 409 -8.68 41.45 -7.13
CA CYS A 409 -8.86 42.88 -6.89
C CYS A 409 -10.33 43.34 -6.95
N SER A 410 -11.27 42.47 -6.56
CA SER A 410 -12.70 42.66 -6.82
C SER A 410 -13.37 43.77 -5.97
N ASN A 411 -12.69 44.29 -4.95
CA ASN A 411 -13.25 45.27 -4.01
C ASN A 411 -12.59 46.64 -4.16
N LEU A 412 -13.38 47.71 -4.04
CA LEU A 412 -12.88 49.09 -4.02
C LEU A 412 -12.47 49.49 -2.60
N CYS A 413 -11.30 50.07 -2.44
CA CYS A 413 -10.82 50.62 -1.18
C CYS A 413 -11.65 51.84 -0.75
N GLN A 414 -12.01 51.89 0.54
CA GLN A 414 -12.90 52.92 1.12
C GLN A 414 -12.15 53.93 2.01
N CYS A 415 -10.82 54.00 1.87
CA CYS A 415 -9.98 54.86 2.69
C CYS A 415 -10.22 56.35 2.37
N LEU A 416 -10.44 57.13 3.41
CA LEU A 416 -10.63 58.58 3.37
C LEU A 416 -9.29 59.29 3.62
N ASN A 417 -9.28 60.61 3.46
CA ASN A 417 -8.13 61.48 3.78
C ASN A 417 -6.80 61.01 3.13
N SER A 418 -6.88 60.51 1.91
CA SER A 418 -5.75 59.96 1.12
C SER A 418 -4.99 58.80 1.79
N GLY A 419 -5.64 58.06 2.69
CA GLY A 419 -5.10 56.81 3.24
C GLY A 419 -4.93 55.74 2.17
N SER A 420 -3.80 55.01 2.21
CA SER A 420 -3.51 53.91 1.29
C SER A 420 -4.09 52.60 1.82
N CYS A 421 -4.77 51.81 0.99
CA CYS A 421 -5.23 50.48 1.39
C CYS A 421 -4.15 49.41 1.18
N ASP A 422 -4.16 48.41 2.06
CA ASP A 422 -3.50 47.13 1.85
C ASP A 422 -4.21 46.33 0.73
N PRO A 423 -3.49 45.84 -0.30
CA PRO A 423 -4.12 45.24 -1.48
C PRO A 423 -4.67 43.83 -1.22
N GLU A 424 -4.22 43.13 -0.18
CA GLU A 424 -4.73 41.80 0.17
C GLU A 424 -6.01 41.91 1.01
N THR A 425 -5.98 42.73 2.06
CA THR A 425 -7.00 42.81 3.11
C THR A 425 -7.96 44.00 3.01
N GLY A 426 -7.57 45.05 2.28
CA GLY A 426 -8.30 46.32 2.20
C GLY A 426 -8.16 47.21 3.44
N TYR A 427 -7.29 46.87 4.38
CA TYR A 427 -7.05 47.68 5.58
C TYR A 427 -6.43 49.03 5.22
N CYS A 428 -6.99 50.12 5.74
CA CYS A 428 -6.51 51.47 5.46
C CYS A 428 -5.33 51.83 6.37
N LYS A 429 -4.17 52.08 5.77
CA LYS A 429 -3.02 52.71 6.41
C LYS A 429 -3.16 54.22 6.28
N CYS A 430 -3.32 54.89 7.41
CA CYS A 430 -3.58 56.32 7.46
C CYS A 430 -2.31 57.16 7.29
N LEU A 431 -2.49 58.35 6.70
CA LEU A 431 -1.46 59.39 6.71
C LEU A 431 -1.31 59.98 8.12
N PRO A 432 -0.16 60.62 8.44
CA PRO A 432 0.02 61.34 9.70
C PRO A 432 -1.15 62.29 9.97
N GLY A 433 -1.66 62.34 11.19
CA GLY A 433 -2.79 63.20 11.55
C GLY A 433 -4.18 62.59 11.40
N PHE A 434 -4.28 61.34 10.91
CA PHE A 434 -5.53 60.61 10.79
C PHE A 434 -5.47 59.24 11.47
N LYS A 435 -6.62 58.74 11.90
CA LYS A 435 -6.84 57.42 12.49
C LYS A 435 -8.25 56.90 12.17
N GLY A 436 -8.51 55.64 12.51
CA GLY A 436 -9.79 54.99 12.28
C GLY A 436 -9.71 53.93 11.18
N ARG A 437 -10.75 53.11 11.04
CA ARG A 437 -10.71 51.95 10.12
C ARG A 437 -10.60 52.36 8.65
N LEU A 438 -11.13 53.53 8.32
CA LEU A 438 -11.13 54.15 6.99
C LEU A 438 -10.35 55.47 6.99
N CYS A 439 -9.53 55.74 8.01
CA CYS A 439 -8.86 57.03 8.22
C CYS A 439 -9.84 58.23 8.34
N GLU A 440 -11.06 57.95 8.80
CA GLU A 440 -12.18 58.87 8.88
C GLU A 440 -12.02 59.96 9.96
N SER A 441 -11.18 59.73 10.96
CA SER A 441 -11.00 60.63 12.11
C SER A 441 -9.68 61.36 12.05
N VAL A 442 -9.71 62.69 12.14
CA VAL A 442 -8.54 63.52 12.47
C VAL A 442 -8.05 63.17 13.89
N CYS A 443 -6.76 63.37 14.17
CA CYS A 443 -6.23 63.16 15.51
C CYS A 443 -6.97 63.97 16.58
N SER A 444 -7.19 63.31 17.71
CA SER A 444 -7.79 63.94 18.88
C SER A 444 -6.84 65.01 19.45
N PHE A 445 -7.41 66.09 19.97
CA PHE A 445 -6.67 67.22 20.53
C PHE A 445 -5.55 66.76 21.50
N GLY A 446 -4.35 67.30 21.33
CA GLY A 446 -3.16 66.87 22.06
C GLY A 446 -2.36 65.73 21.43
N TYR A 447 -2.82 65.16 20.30
CA TYR A 447 -2.13 64.07 19.59
C TYR A 447 -1.90 64.38 18.10
N PHE A 448 -0.81 63.86 17.55
CA PHE A 448 -0.41 64.06 16.16
C PHE A 448 0.36 62.85 15.57
N GLY A 449 0.66 62.89 14.28
CA GLY A 449 1.49 61.90 13.59
C GLY A 449 0.75 60.61 13.23
N ASN A 450 1.49 59.56 12.83
CA ASN A 450 0.93 58.26 12.42
C ASN A 450 0.08 57.63 13.53
N GLU A 451 -1.12 57.17 13.18
CA GLU A 451 -2.12 56.59 14.11
C GLU A 451 -2.36 57.46 15.37
N CYS A 452 -2.10 58.77 15.28
CA CYS A 452 -2.18 59.70 16.40
C CYS A 452 -1.38 59.27 17.64
N SER A 453 -0.28 58.53 17.46
CA SER A 453 0.48 57.94 18.56
C SER A 453 1.45 58.91 19.26
N GLN A 454 1.66 60.11 18.72
CA GLN A 454 2.57 61.12 19.30
C GLN A 454 1.77 62.18 20.05
N ASN A 455 2.30 62.67 21.19
CA ASN A 455 1.64 63.67 22.03
C ASN A 455 2.25 65.06 21.76
N CYS A 456 1.41 66.09 21.56
CA CYS A 456 1.83 67.48 21.38
C CYS A 456 2.75 67.93 22.53
N GLN A 457 3.84 68.63 22.22
CA GLN A 457 4.80 69.19 23.20
C GLN A 457 4.77 70.72 23.19
N CYS A 458 3.57 71.29 23.36
CA CYS A 458 3.35 72.73 23.30
C CYS A 458 3.29 73.35 24.70
N PRO A 459 4.00 74.47 24.98
CA PRO A 459 4.15 74.98 26.34
C PRO A 459 2.85 75.34 27.07
N ASP A 460 1.92 76.05 26.40
CA ASP A 460 0.81 76.73 27.07
C ASP A 460 -0.60 76.31 26.58
N THR A 461 -0.71 75.65 25.42
CA THR A 461 -2.00 75.43 24.73
C THR A 461 -2.42 73.97 24.59
N CYS A 462 -1.48 73.02 24.76
CA CYS A 462 -1.63 71.58 24.43
C CYS A 462 -2.07 71.25 22.99
N ALA A 463 -2.48 72.23 22.19
CA ALA A 463 -2.86 72.12 20.79
C ALA A 463 -1.62 72.12 19.89
N CYS A 464 -1.57 71.17 18.96
CA CYS A 464 -0.63 71.19 17.85
C CYS A 464 -1.32 70.76 16.55
N ASP A 465 -0.71 71.11 15.43
CA ASP A 465 -1.10 70.62 14.10
C ASP A 465 -1.10 69.09 14.08
N HIS A 466 -2.19 68.48 13.60
CA HIS A 466 -2.41 67.04 13.72
C HIS A 466 -1.45 66.21 12.86
N GLU A 467 -0.96 66.74 11.74
CA GLU A 467 -0.03 66.02 10.86
C GLU A 467 1.42 66.17 11.32
N THR A 468 1.82 67.41 11.63
CA THR A 468 3.22 67.83 11.81
C THR A 468 3.65 68.03 13.26
N GLY A 469 2.72 68.18 14.20
CA GLY A 469 3.00 68.44 15.60
C GLY A 469 3.41 69.88 15.94
N GLN A 470 3.29 70.83 15.01
CA GLN A 470 3.67 72.23 15.23
C GLN A 470 2.65 73.00 16.08
N CYS A 471 3.14 73.79 17.04
CA CYS A 471 2.30 74.48 18.04
C CYS A 471 1.64 75.78 17.56
N SER A 472 1.72 76.12 16.27
CA SER A 472 1.24 77.40 15.71
C SER A 472 -0.24 77.35 15.29
N VAL A 473 -1.12 77.00 16.22
CA VAL A 473 -2.56 76.88 15.96
C VAL A 473 -3.22 78.26 16.06
N SER A 474 -3.76 78.78 14.95
CA SER A 474 -4.21 80.18 14.81
C SER A 474 -5.69 80.36 14.48
N ASN A 475 -6.53 79.35 14.76
CA ASN A 475 -7.97 79.43 14.55
C ASN A 475 -8.77 79.06 15.82
N TYR A 476 -9.82 79.83 16.10
CA TYR A 476 -10.54 79.84 17.38
C TYR A 476 -11.94 79.18 17.27
N GLN A 477 -12.54 78.94 18.45
CA GLN A 477 -14.00 78.91 18.71
C GLN A 477 -14.74 77.57 18.96
N GLU A 478 -14.08 76.39 19.06
CA GLU A 478 -14.72 75.19 19.65
C GLU A 478 -13.92 74.49 20.78
N ASP A 479 -12.60 74.66 20.85
CA ASP A 479 -11.75 73.82 21.72
C ASP A 479 -11.57 74.30 23.18
N TYR A 480 -12.31 75.30 23.66
CA TYR A 480 -12.21 75.74 25.05
C TYR A 480 -12.58 74.65 26.07
N LEU A 481 -13.51 73.75 25.74
CA LEU A 481 -13.87 72.63 26.61
C LEU A 481 -12.76 71.56 26.65
N LYS A 482 -12.18 71.23 25.49
CA LYS A 482 -11.12 70.21 25.36
C LYS A 482 -9.76 70.67 25.90
N ALA A 483 -9.43 71.95 25.73
CA ALA A 483 -8.27 72.56 26.38
C ALA A 483 -8.39 72.49 27.91
N GLY A 484 -9.61 72.66 28.45
CA GLY A 484 -9.91 72.46 29.87
C GLY A 484 -9.67 71.03 30.35
N GLU A 485 -10.12 70.01 29.60
CA GLU A 485 -9.85 68.60 29.93
C GLU A 485 -8.36 68.25 29.89
N CYS A 486 -7.61 68.78 28.92
CA CYS A 486 -6.17 68.52 28.81
C CYS A 486 -5.39 69.12 29.99
N LEU A 487 -5.69 70.36 30.37
CA LEU A 487 -5.13 71.01 31.57
C LEU A 487 -5.48 70.24 32.85
N ALA A 488 -6.72 69.76 32.98
CA ALA A 488 -7.15 68.95 34.12
C ALA A 488 -6.38 67.61 34.21
N GLN A 489 -6.21 66.89 33.09
CA GLN A 489 -5.45 65.64 33.06
C GLN A 489 -3.95 65.85 33.34
N ALA A 490 -3.35 66.93 32.83
CA ALA A 490 -1.97 67.29 33.12
C ALA A 490 -1.75 67.54 34.62
N GLN A 491 -2.72 68.18 35.28
CA GLN A 491 -2.66 68.47 36.73
C GLN A 491 -2.84 67.20 37.58
N VAL A 492 -3.83 66.34 37.26
CA VAL A 492 -4.01 65.03 37.92
C VAL A 492 -2.78 64.14 37.80
N ARG A 493 -2.12 64.14 36.63
CA ARG A 493 -0.89 63.36 36.38
C ARG A 493 0.35 63.95 37.10
N ARG A 494 0.38 65.27 37.33
CA ARG A 494 1.41 65.95 38.13
C ARG A 494 1.25 65.72 39.64
N GLU A 495 0.02 65.56 40.14
CA GLU A 495 -0.28 65.38 41.57
C GLU A 495 -0.43 63.92 42.03
N ARG A 496 -0.37 62.93 41.12
CA ARG A 496 -0.49 61.48 41.40
C ARG A 496 -1.75 61.10 42.23
N LEU A 497 -2.89 61.70 41.90
CA LEU A 497 -4.15 61.50 42.65
C LEU A 497 -4.87 60.17 42.37
N VAL A 498 -4.32 59.31 41.49
CA VAL A 498 -4.81 57.95 41.24
C VAL A 498 -3.73 56.96 41.66
N PRO A 499 -3.99 56.01 42.58
CA PRO A 499 -3.03 54.98 42.93
C PRO A 499 -2.83 54.01 41.76
N ASP A 500 -1.58 53.62 41.51
CA ASP A 500 -1.25 52.66 40.45
C ASP A 500 -1.83 51.28 40.77
N GLN A 501 -2.63 50.73 39.86
CA GLN A 501 -3.36 49.46 40.04
C GLN A 501 -2.45 48.22 39.81
N SER A 502 -1.14 48.41 39.82
CA SER A 502 -0.14 47.39 39.49
C SER A 502 0.16 46.40 40.63
N ASP A 503 0.11 46.84 41.90
CA ASP A 503 0.65 46.04 43.00
C ASP A 503 -0.33 45.01 43.59
N GLN A 504 -1.65 45.25 43.55
CA GLN A 504 -2.63 44.20 43.89
C GLN A 504 -2.59 43.05 42.87
N LEU A 505 -2.55 43.37 41.56
CA LEU A 505 -2.52 42.36 40.50
C LEU A 505 -1.26 41.49 40.58
N ARG A 506 -0.11 42.11 40.90
CA ARG A 506 1.14 41.38 41.20
C ARG A 506 0.97 40.38 42.34
N LEU A 507 0.38 40.78 43.47
CA LEU A 507 0.19 39.86 44.60
C LEU A 507 -0.68 38.64 44.22
N TRP A 508 -1.78 38.88 43.49
CA TRP A 508 -2.66 37.79 43.03
C TRP A 508 -2.00 36.86 42.01
N THR A 509 -1.24 37.37 41.04
CA THR A 509 -0.49 36.53 40.08
C THR A 509 0.59 35.67 40.74
N TRP A 510 1.22 36.14 41.82
CA TRP A 510 2.14 35.33 42.61
C TRP A 510 1.43 34.21 43.38
N ILE A 511 0.26 34.49 43.98
CA ILE A 511 -0.52 33.50 44.72
C ILE A 511 -1.01 32.37 43.79
N THR A 512 -1.58 32.71 42.62
CA THR A 512 -2.05 31.70 41.66
C THR A 512 -0.91 30.87 41.08
N GLY A 513 0.26 31.48 40.79
CA GLY A 513 1.46 30.78 40.36
C GLY A 513 1.96 29.75 41.38
N VAL A 514 2.01 30.11 42.67
CA VAL A 514 2.44 29.18 43.74
C VAL A 514 1.46 28.01 43.91
N LEU A 515 0.15 28.27 43.87
CA LEU A 515 -0.88 27.21 43.96
C LEU A 515 -0.80 26.23 42.78
N GLY A 516 -0.59 26.74 41.56
CA GLY A 516 -0.39 25.89 40.37
C GLY A 516 0.84 24.97 40.49
N ILE A 517 1.96 25.46 41.02
CA ILE A 517 3.17 24.65 41.23
C ILE A 517 2.90 23.53 42.26
N ILE A 518 2.18 23.81 43.34
CA ILE A 518 1.83 22.80 44.35
C ILE A 518 0.94 21.70 43.75
N ALA A 519 -0.04 22.06 42.92
CA ALA A 519 -0.89 21.11 42.21
C ALA A 519 -0.08 20.20 41.26
N ILE A 520 0.83 20.76 40.47
CA ILE A 520 1.71 20.01 39.56
C ILE A 520 2.60 19.02 40.34
N LEU A 521 3.20 19.45 41.45
CA LEU A 521 4.02 18.57 42.30
C LEU A 521 3.19 17.42 42.90
N SER A 522 1.94 17.67 43.29
CA SER A 522 1.00 16.62 43.75
C SER A 522 0.70 15.60 42.65
N VAL A 523 0.44 16.05 41.42
CA VAL A 523 0.21 15.15 40.26
C VAL A 523 1.46 14.31 39.95
N ILE A 524 2.64 14.91 39.94
CA ILE A 524 3.91 14.19 39.73
C ILE A 524 4.13 13.13 40.82
N PHE A 525 3.86 13.45 42.09
CA PHE A 525 3.98 12.50 43.19
C PHE A 525 3.01 11.32 43.04
N ASN A 526 1.76 11.57 42.65
CA ASN A 526 0.77 10.52 42.41
C ASN A 526 1.12 9.64 41.19
N ILE A 527 1.65 10.21 40.12
CA ILE A 527 2.15 9.44 38.96
C ILE A 527 3.36 8.57 39.37
N TRP A 528 4.26 9.11 40.20
CA TRP A 528 5.44 8.38 40.69
C TRP A 528 5.09 7.22 41.62
N THR A 529 4.15 7.38 42.55
CA THR A 529 3.66 6.28 43.39
C THR A 529 2.95 5.20 42.57
N LEU A 530 2.19 5.59 41.54
CA LEU A 530 1.54 4.65 40.62
C LEU A 530 2.58 3.87 39.78
N PHE A 531 3.65 4.53 39.33
CA PHE A 531 4.78 3.87 38.66
C PHE A 531 5.53 2.88 39.57
N LEU A 532 5.73 3.21 40.85
CA LEU A 532 6.29 2.29 41.83
C LEU A 532 5.38 1.06 42.06
N ALA A 533 4.06 1.25 42.15
CA ALA A 533 3.09 0.17 42.29
C ALA A 533 3.03 -0.76 41.05
N LEU A 534 3.26 -0.22 39.85
CA LEU A 534 3.40 -1.03 38.63
C LEU A 534 4.73 -1.79 38.58
N LYS A 535 5.81 -1.21 39.14
CA LYS A 535 7.13 -1.85 39.21
C LYS A 535 7.15 -3.05 40.17
N THR A 536 6.45 -2.97 41.31
CA THR A 536 6.36 -4.10 42.26
C THR A 536 5.55 -5.28 41.75
N ARG A 537 4.62 -5.08 40.78
CA ARG A 537 3.85 -6.18 40.15
C ARG A 537 4.62 -7.02 39.13
N LYS A 538 5.77 -6.56 38.63
CA LYS A 538 6.57 -7.28 37.61
C LYS A 538 7.71 -8.15 38.18
N GLY A 539 7.80 -8.28 39.51
CA GLY A 539 8.96 -8.84 40.21
C GLY A 539 8.70 -9.98 41.19
N SER A 540 7.85 -10.97 40.86
CA SER A 540 7.85 -12.26 41.59
C SER A 540 7.11 -13.37 40.82
N SER A 541 7.89 -14.25 40.17
CA SER A 541 7.42 -15.59 39.75
C SER A 541 7.72 -16.57 40.88
N PRO A 542 6.72 -17.15 41.58
CA PRO A 542 6.97 -18.17 42.60
C PRO A 542 7.14 -19.54 41.96
N THR A 543 8.29 -20.17 42.19
CA THR A 543 8.59 -21.55 41.79
C THR A 543 7.73 -22.58 42.54
N ARG A 544 7.63 -23.78 41.95
CA ARG A 544 7.10 -25.00 42.59
C ARG A 544 7.92 -25.36 43.84
N ASP A 545 7.53 -24.84 45.01
CA ASP A 545 7.58 -25.56 46.29
C ASP A 545 6.99 -24.72 47.45
N ASN A 546 5.69 -24.90 47.70
CA ASN A 546 5.06 -24.71 49.02
C ASN A 546 3.60 -25.22 49.08
N LEU A 547 3.26 -26.22 48.26
CA LEU A 547 1.90 -26.77 48.12
C LEU A 547 1.50 -27.73 49.25
N TYR A 548 2.18 -27.67 50.41
CA TYR A 548 2.03 -28.62 51.52
C TYR A 548 1.59 -28.01 52.87
N ARG A 549 1.50 -26.67 53.03
CA ARG A 549 1.22 -26.03 54.34
C ARG A 549 -0.12 -25.31 54.54
N ARG A 550 -1.05 -25.31 53.57
CA ARG A 550 -2.41 -24.75 53.76
C ARG A 550 -3.55 -25.58 53.16
N ARG A 551 -3.49 -26.91 53.30
CA ARG A 551 -4.63 -27.81 52.98
C ARG A 551 -5.18 -28.61 54.16
N ILE A 552 -4.85 -28.20 55.40
CA ILE A 552 -5.45 -28.72 56.65
C ILE A 552 -5.86 -27.55 57.56
N ALA A 553 -6.92 -26.84 57.15
CA ALA A 553 -7.70 -25.95 58.02
C ALA A 553 -9.18 -25.85 57.60
N ALA A 554 -9.61 -26.65 56.62
CA ALA A 554 -10.99 -26.74 56.15
C ALA A 554 -11.54 -28.14 56.49
N ASN A 555 -11.99 -28.32 57.74
CA ASN A 555 -13.04 -29.27 58.17
C ASN A 555 -13.12 -29.35 59.70
N ARG A 556 -13.72 -28.34 60.35
CA ARG A 556 -14.42 -28.45 61.66
C ARG A 556 -15.04 -27.10 62.06
N ARG A 557 -16.24 -26.82 61.54
CA ARG A 557 -17.36 -26.08 62.17
C ARG A 557 -18.55 -25.94 61.20
N SER A 558 -19.00 -27.09 60.70
CA SER A 558 -20.43 -27.26 60.37
C SER A 558 -21.11 -27.94 61.57
N ASN A 559 -22.42 -27.75 61.69
CA ASN A 559 -23.35 -28.35 62.66
C ASN A 559 -23.41 -27.71 64.06
N LYS A 560 -24.33 -26.74 64.20
CA LYS A 560 -25.46 -26.90 65.13
C LYS A 560 -26.62 -25.94 64.82
N PHE A 561 -27.80 -26.51 64.53
CA PHE A 561 -29.15 -26.18 65.03
C PHE A 561 -29.68 -24.72 64.96
N SER A 562 -30.95 -24.42 64.66
CA SER A 562 -32.12 -25.24 64.28
C SER A 562 -33.23 -24.35 63.66
N TYR A 563 -34.16 -24.98 62.93
CA TYR A 563 -35.50 -24.50 62.53
C TYR A 563 -36.38 -24.05 63.74
N ASN A 564 -37.55 -23.39 63.63
CA ASN A 564 -38.64 -23.45 62.62
C ASN A 564 -39.58 -22.21 62.73
N SER A 565 -40.06 -21.60 61.64
CA SER A 565 -41.41 -21.75 61.02
C SER A 565 -42.65 -21.16 61.74
N ALA A 566 -43.15 -20.02 61.25
CA ALA A 566 -44.58 -19.73 61.03
C ALA A 566 -44.70 -18.49 60.11
N GLU A 567 -45.63 -18.54 59.14
CA GLU A 567 -46.26 -17.40 58.43
C GLU A 567 -45.36 -16.20 58.06
N LEU A 568 -44.95 -15.94 56.82
CA LEU A 568 -45.42 -16.41 55.51
C LEU A 568 -46.94 -16.32 55.29
N ILE A 569 -47.51 -15.10 55.34
CA ILE A 569 -48.56 -14.63 54.41
C ILE A 569 -48.81 -13.11 54.60
N ALA A 570 -49.14 -12.44 53.48
CA ALA A 570 -49.72 -11.09 53.33
C ALA A 570 -48.80 -9.84 53.37
N LEU A 571 -49.19 -8.85 52.53
CA LEU A 571 -48.65 -7.49 52.32
C LEU A 571 -47.17 -7.44 51.88
N LYS A 572 -46.82 -7.33 50.59
CA LYS A 572 -47.47 -6.72 49.41
C LYS A 572 -47.68 -5.20 49.52
N LYS A 573 -47.03 -4.49 48.57
CA LYS A 573 -47.22 -3.11 48.08
C LYS A 573 -46.56 -1.91 48.81
N GLU A 574 -45.63 -1.30 48.07
CA GLU A 574 -45.62 0.12 47.65
C GLU A 574 -45.92 1.23 48.67
N ILE A 575 -44.83 1.85 49.17
CA ILE A 575 -44.61 3.31 49.16
C ILE A 575 -43.12 3.45 48.80
N ARG A 576 -42.65 3.81 47.60
CA ARG A 576 -43.05 4.76 46.55
C ARG A 576 -42.74 6.24 46.89
N GLU A 577 -41.74 6.76 46.18
CA GLU A 577 -41.49 8.17 45.80
C GLU A 577 -41.63 9.28 46.85
N SER A 578 -40.48 9.82 47.29
CA SER A 578 -40.19 11.27 47.45
C SER A 578 -38.71 11.41 47.87
N SER A 579 -37.86 11.89 46.98
CA SER A 579 -37.42 13.29 46.84
C SER A 579 -36.54 13.81 47.99
N SER A 580 -35.33 14.20 47.60
CA SER A 580 -34.60 15.40 48.07
C SER A 580 -34.10 15.41 49.54
N ASP A 581 -33.09 16.20 49.92
CA ASP A 581 -32.48 17.35 49.25
C ASP A 581 -31.03 17.64 49.74
N THR A 582 -30.39 18.66 49.17
CA THR A 582 -29.12 19.34 49.56
C THR A 582 -27.79 18.59 49.31
N SER A 583 -26.69 19.24 48.87
CA SER A 583 -26.48 20.58 48.25
C SER A 583 -25.06 20.67 47.63
N ASP A 584 -24.80 21.74 46.84
CA ASP A 584 -23.47 22.36 46.53
C ASP A 584 -22.44 21.53 45.70
N GLU A 585 -21.52 22.07 44.88
CA GLU A 585 -21.19 23.44 44.40
C GLU A 585 -20.25 23.40 43.15
N ALA A 586 -20.10 24.54 42.45
CA ALA A 586 -18.93 25.03 41.65
C ALA A 586 -18.36 24.30 40.39
N ASP A 587 -18.75 24.81 39.21
CA ASP A 587 -17.96 25.56 38.19
C ASP A 587 -16.54 25.15 37.65
N GLU A 588 -16.50 25.15 36.31
CA GLU A 588 -15.53 25.71 35.34
C GLU A 588 -14.08 25.17 35.06
N GLU A 589 -13.90 24.83 33.76
CA GLU A 589 -12.72 25.07 32.87
C GLU A 589 -11.33 24.41 33.17
N THR A 590 -10.39 24.24 32.22
CA THR A 590 -10.18 24.87 30.89
C THR A 590 -9.38 23.96 29.90
N VAL A 591 -9.71 24.01 28.59
CA VAL A 591 -8.81 23.99 27.39
C VAL A 591 -7.78 22.84 27.20
N LEU A 592 -7.72 22.10 26.07
CA LEU A 592 -7.44 22.56 24.69
C LEU A 592 -8.28 21.89 23.58
N PHE A 593 -8.81 22.72 22.68
CA PHE A 593 -9.20 22.39 21.30
C PHE A 593 -7.95 22.47 20.37
N THR A 594 -7.89 21.88 19.16
CA THR A 594 -8.88 21.87 18.08
C THR A 594 -8.80 20.63 17.17
N ALA A 595 -9.97 20.02 16.87
CA ALA A 595 -10.29 19.42 15.57
C ALA A 595 -11.79 19.05 15.48
N ARG A 596 -12.40 19.34 14.33
CA ARG A 596 -13.80 19.06 13.89
C ARG A 596 -14.89 20.03 14.35
N LEU A 597 -15.40 20.76 13.35
CA LEU A 597 -16.81 21.11 13.24
C LEU A 597 -17.37 20.44 11.98
N SER A 598 -18.33 19.54 12.18
CA SER A 598 -19.20 19.04 11.12
C SER A 598 -20.64 19.22 11.57
N GLN A 599 -21.41 19.95 10.76
CA GLN A 599 -22.87 19.83 10.61
C GLN A 599 -23.73 19.84 11.89
N HIS A 600 -24.56 20.87 12.05
CA HIS A 600 -26.00 20.68 11.93
C HIS A 600 -26.72 22.01 11.68
N GLY A 601 -27.56 22.03 10.65
CA GLY A 601 -28.58 23.05 10.43
C GLY A 601 -29.88 22.34 10.09
N THR A 602 -30.84 22.34 11.01
CA THR A 602 -32.18 21.80 10.80
C THR A 602 -32.96 22.72 9.87
N LEU A 603 -33.67 22.14 8.90
CA LEU A 603 -34.59 22.87 8.04
C LEU A 603 -36.01 22.38 8.33
N SER A 604 -36.87 23.30 8.76
CA SER A 604 -38.28 23.05 9.04
C SER A 604 -39.13 23.61 7.90
N VAL A 605 -39.96 22.73 7.33
CA VAL A 605 -41.26 22.98 6.69
C VAL A 605 -41.49 24.34 6.04
N ARG A 606 -41.47 24.36 4.70
CA ARG A 606 -42.67 24.72 3.93
C ARG A 606 -42.73 23.98 2.60
#